data_AF-A0A2I1F818-F1
#
_entry.id   AF-A0A2I1F818-F1
#
_cell.length_a   1.000
_cell.length_b   1.000
_cell.length_c   1.000
_cell.angle_alpha   90.00
_cell.angle_beta   90.00
_cell.angle_gamma   90.00
#
_symmetry.space_group_name_H-M   'P 1'
#
loop_
_entity.id
_entity.type
_entity.pdbx_description
1 polymer ?
#
loop_
_entity_poly.entity_id
_entity_poly.type
_entity_poly.pdbx_seq_one_letter_code
_entity_poly.pdbx_strand_id
1 'polypeptide(L)'
;MNLIDGQLDILPAVEFETAQRETKMNFRVIEWCNTNSNLVGTFIPSLTCVTLPNGDILNPSIAVVLNARWNALTDVQKYRAYPPVAPNFVVEFRSRIDSPEYFHNKMLRWIDGGVEEGISIDRFVNPLEVRIYSFDSNTNQIVWLTHSNPSQIASKVLDGFVINMEDIL
;
A
#
# COMPACT_ATOMS: atom_id res chain seq x y z
N MET A 1 -10.07 -3.09 9.41
CA MET A 1 -10.02 -4.51 9.82
C MET A 1 -9.17 -5.23 8.79
N ASN A 2 -8.35 -6.17 9.23
CA ASN A 2 -7.80 -7.21 8.37
C ASN A 2 -8.36 -8.58 8.78
N LEU A 3 -8.43 -9.51 7.84
CA LEU A 3 -8.60 -10.93 8.11
C LEU A 3 -7.31 -11.63 7.68
N ILE A 4 -6.56 -12.15 8.65
CA ILE A 4 -5.22 -12.68 8.49
C ILE A 4 -5.22 -14.12 9.00
N ASP A 5 -4.94 -15.08 8.12
CA ASP A 5 -4.91 -16.51 8.49
C ASP A 5 -6.20 -16.96 9.21
N GLY A 6 -7.34 -16.42 8.78
CA GLY A 6 -8.67 -16.67 9.37
C GLY A 6 -8.94 -15.94 10.70
N GLN A 7 -8.02 -15.12 11.19
CA GLN A 7 -8.15 -14.34 12.41
C GLN A 7 -8.44 -12.87 12.12
N LEU A 8 -9.35 -12.29 12.90
CA LEU A 8 -9.72 -10.89 12.80
C LEU A 8 -8.68 -10.02 13.49
N ASP A 9 -8.02 -9.18 12.71
CA ASP A 9 -7.11 -8.13 13.18
C ASP A 9 -7.82 -6.78 13.20
N ILE A 10 -8.01 -6.25 14.42
CA ILE A 10 -8.74 -5.02 14.66
C ILE A 10 -7.77 -3.86 14.49
N LEU A 11 -7.93 -3.13 13.39
CA LEU A 11 -7.20 -1.89 13.17
C LEU A 11 -7.68 -0.84 14.16
N PRO A 12 -6.78 -0.29 15.01
CA PRO A 12 -7.15 0.76 15.93
C PRO A 12 -7.41 2.06 15.17
N ALA A 13 -7.99 3.05 15.86
CA ALA A 13 -8.24 4.35 15.25
C ALA A 13 -6.92 5.02 14.85
N VAL A 14 -6.81 5.44 13.59
CA VAL A 14 -5.68 6.21 13.07
C VAL A 14 -5.71 7.61 13.68
N GLU A 15 -4.54 8.12 14.10
CA GLU A 15 -4.43 9.47 14.63
C GLU A 15 -4.81 10.51 13.58
N PHE A 16 -5.47 11.60 14.01
CA PHE A 16 -5.95 12.64 13.09
C PHE A 16 -4.84 13.21 12.19
N GLU A 17 -3.64 13.43 12.72
CA GLU A 17 -2.50 13.91 11.94
C GLU A 17 -2.06 12.88 10.87
N THR A 18 -2.02 11.59 11.22
CA THR A 18 -1.71 10.51 10.27
C THR A 18 -2.76 10.46 9.17
N ALA A 19 -4.05 10.53 9.53
CA ALA A 19 -5.16 10.53 8.57
C ALA A 19 -5.12 11.75 7.61
N GLN A 20 -4.70 12.93 8.10
CA GLN A 20 -4.52 14.11 7.24
C GLN A 20 -3.42 13.88 6.19
N ARG A 21 -2.32 13.23 6.58
CA ARG A 21 -1.19 12.93 5.68
C ARG A 21 -1.53 11.82 4.70
N GLU A 22 -2.24 10.79 5.15
CA GLU A 22 -2.84 9.78 4.28
C GLU A 22 -3.78 10.42 3.25
N THR A 23 -4.58 11.41 3.65
CA THR A 23 -5.47 12.14 2.73
C THR A 23 -4.67 12.91 1.67
N LYS A 24 -3.59 13.61 2.07
CA LYS A 24 -2.70 14.31 1.12
C LYS A 24 -2.04 13.33 0.14
N MET A 25 -1.59 12.17 0.64
CA MET A 25 -1.01 11.13 -0.22
C MET A 25 -2.05 10.54 -1.17
N ASN A 26 -3.26 10.25 -0.68
CA ASN A 26 -4.38 9.77 -1.50
C ASN A 26 -4.66 10.72 -2.66
N PHE A 27 -4.71 12.03 -2.39
CA PHE A 27 -4.90 13.03 -3.44
C PHE A 27 -3.85 12.91 -4.55
N ARG A 28 -2.56 12.81 -4.18
CA ARG A 28 -1.45 12.71 -5.15
C ARG A 28 -1.49 11.41 -5.96
N VAL A 29 -1.81 10.29 -5.32
CA VAL A 29 -1.96 9.00 -6.00
C VAL A 29 -3.16 9.03 -6.95
N ILE A 30 -4.29 9.59 -6.53
CA ILE A 30 -5.50 9.71 -7.37
C ILE A 30 -5.24 10.64 -8.56
N GLU A 31 -4.51 11.74 -8.36
CA GLU A 31 -4.09 12.63 -9.46
C GLU A 31 -3.22 11.88 -10.49
N TRP A 32 -2.24 11.09 -10.03
CA TRP A 32 -1.48 10.22 -10.93
C TRP A 32 -2.38 9.21 -11.65
N CYS A 33 -3.34 8.60 -10.93
CA CYS A 33 -4.27 7.65 -11.55
C CYS A 33 -5.13 8.30 -12.65
N ASN A 34 -5.60 9.52 -12.43
CA ASN A 34 -6.43 10.26 -13.38
C ASN A 34 -5.62 10.66 -14.62
N THR A 35 -4.39 11.13 -14.43
CA THR A 35 -3.48 11.49 -15.53
C THR A 35 -2.97 10.28 -16.32
N ASN A 36 -3.02 9.08 -15.72
CA ASN A 36 -2.61 7.81 -16.33
C ASN A 36 -3.78 6.81 -16.43
N SER A 37 -4.99 7.28 -16.72
CA SER A 37 -6.22 6.47 -16.73
C SER A 37 -6.18 5.27 -17.68
N ASN A 38 -5.33 5.29 -18.71
CA ASN A 38 -5.10 4.16 -19.61
C ASN A 38 -4.27 3.02 -18.97
N LEU A 39 -3.57 3.28 -17.86
CA LEU A 39 -2.79 2.28 -17.12
C LEU A 39 -3.54 1.75 -15.89
N VAL A 40 -4.42 2.58 -15.31
CA VAL A 40 -5.10 2.29 -14.05
C VAL A 40 -6.41 1.54 -14.28
N GLY A 41 -6.57 0.42 -13.57
CA GLY A 41 -7.85 -0.29 -13.49
C GLY A 41 -8.71 0.27 -12.38
N THR A 42 -8.15 0.42 -11.18
CA THR A 42 -8.81 1.10 -10.05
C THR A 42 -7.80 1.54 -8.99
N PHE A 43 -8.20 2.45 -8.11
CA PHE A 43 -7.49 2.76 -6.86
C PHE A 43 -8.36 2.36 -5.66
N ILE A 44 -7.71 1.99 -4.56
CA ILE A 44 -8.35 1.51 -3.34
C ILE A 44 -8.00 2.51 -2.23
N PRO A 45 -8.96 3.32 -1.76
CA PRO A 45 -8.73 4.26 -0.68
C PRO A 45 -8.74 3.55 0.69
N SER A 46 -8.19 4.23 1.70
CA SER A 46 -8.36 3.85 3.12
C SER A 46 -9.85 3.61 3.39
N LEU A 47 -10.18 2.57 4.17
CA LEU A 47 -11.54 2.03 4.45
C LEU A 47 -12.07 0.95 3.49
N THR A 48 -11.38 0.63 2.40
CA THR A 48 -11.75 -0.51 1.53
C THR A 48 -10.76 -1.65 1.68
N CYS A 49 -11.21 -2.91 1.63
CA CYS A 49 -10.30 -4.06 1.69
C CYS A 49 -10.28 -4.81 0.35
N VAL A 50 -9.22 -5.58 0.14
CA VAL A 50 -9.08 -6.52 -0.98
C VAL A 50 -8.74 -7.89 -0.45
N THR A 51 -9.13 -8.92 -1.20
CA THR A 51 -8.73 -10.30 -0.90
C THR A 51 -7.47 -10.63 -1.70
N LEU A 52 -6.39 -10.94 -0.99
CA LEU A 52 -5.12 -11.38 -1.57
C LEU A 52 -5.20 -12.84 -2.05
N PRO A 53 -4.28 -13.29 -2.94
CA PRO A 53 -4.29 -14.65 -3.47
C PRO A 53 -4.19 -15.75 -2.40
N ASN A 54 -3.55 -15.45 -1.27
CA ASN A 54 -3.44 -16.34 -0.12
C ASN A 54 -4.72 -16.39 0.75
N GLY A 55 -5.75 -15.62 0.41
CA GLY A 55 -7.04 -15.57 1.11
C GLY A 55 -7.16 -14.48 2.17
N ASP A 56 -6.08 -13.76 2.47
CA ASP A 56 -6.13 -12.66 3.44
C ASP A 56 -6.96 -11.49 2.91
N ILE A 57 -7.66 -10.82 3.81
CA ILE A 57 -8.39 -9.59 3.51
C ILE A 57 -7.66 -8.45 4.18
N LEU A 58 -6.97 -7.62 3.41
CA LEU A 58 -6.17 -6.52 3.95
C LEU A 58 -6.75 -5.15 3.56
N ASN A 59 -6.67 -4.22 4.50
CA ASN A 59 -7.02 -2.82 4.30
C ASN A 59 -5.74 -1.97 4.16
N PRO A 60 -5.46 -1.42 2.96
CA PRO A 60 -4.35 -0.51 2.76
C PRO A 60 -4.69 0.91 3.22
N SER A 61 -3.69 1.73 3.54
CA SER A 61 -3.90 3.19 3.55
C SER A 61 -4.25 3.66 2.14
N ILE A 62 -3.48 3.20 1.13
CA ILE A 62 -3.66 3.53 -0.29
C ILE A 62 -3.16 2.38 -1.14
N ALA A 63 -3.91 1.98 -2.17
CA ALA A 63 -3.44 1.01 -3.15
C ALA A 63 -3.88 1.34 -4.57
N VAL A 64 -3.11 0.88 -5.55
CA VAL A 64 -3.44 1.00 -6.98
C VAL A 64 -3.41 -0.38 -7.62
N VAL A 65 -4.45 -0.67 -8.40
CA VAL A 65 -4.56 -1.86 -9.24
C VAL A 65 -4.48 -1.41 -10.69
N LEU A 66 -3.46 -1.90 -11.41
CA LEU A 66 -3.29 -1.60 -12.82
C LEU A 66 -4.26 -2.42 -13.68
N ASN A 67 -4.48 -1.95 -14.91
CA ASN A 67 -5.48 -2.48 -15.83
C ASN A 67 -5.38 -3.98 -16.06
N ALA A 68 -4.16 -4.53 -16.16
CA ALA A 68 -3.97 -5.96 -16.38
C ALA A 68 -4.63 -6.82 -15.29
N ARG A 69 -4.43 -6.47 -14.01
CA ARG A 69 -5.00 -7.21 -12.88
C ARG A 69 -6.50 -6.95 -12.74
N TRP A 70 -6.92 -5.70 -12.89
CA TRP A 70 -8.34 -5.35 -12.73
C TRP A 70 -9.23 -5.94 -13.82
N ASN A 71 -8.78 -5.93 -15.07
CA ASN A 71 -9.55 -6.44 -16.20
C ASN A 71 -9.58 -7.97 -16.26
N ALA A 72 -8.68 -8.66 -15.55
CA ALA A 72 -8.76 -10.11 -15.36
C ALA A 72 -9.92 -10.53 -14.44
N LEU A 73 -10.47 -9.60 -13.64
CA LEU A 73 -11.65 -9.87 -12.81
C LEU A 73 -12.93 -9.86 -13.65
N THR A 74 -13.82 -10.80 -13.35
CA THR A 74 -15.22 -10.73 -13.77
C THR A 74 -15.94 -9.55 -13.11
N ASP A 75 -17.02 -9.06 -13.73
CA ASP A 75 -17.82 -7.98 -13.14
C ASP A 75 -18.34 -8.35 -11.75
N VAL A 76 -18.77 -9.60 -11.55
CA VAL A 76 -19.20 -10.11 -10.24
C VAL A 76 -18.09 -10.02 -9.20
N GLN A 77 -16.83 -10.27 -9.57
CA GLN A 77 -15.69 -10.12 -8.66
C GLN A 77 -15.39 -8.65 -8.34
N LYS A 78 -15.52 -7.75 -9.33
CA LYS A 78 -15.31 -6.30 -9.15
C LYS A 78 -16.36 -5.68 -8.22
N TYR A 79 -17.60 -6.18 -8.22
CA TYR A 79 -18.69 -5.70 -7.36
C TYR A 79 -18.69 -6.26 -5.93
N ARG A 80 -17.75 -7.15 -5.58
CA ARG A 80 -17.66 -7.66 -4.19
C ARG A 80 -17.20 -6.56 -3.24
N ALA A 81 -17.59 -6.68 -1.97
CA ALA A 81 -17.07 -5.81 -0.91
C ALA A 81 -15.53 -5.86 -0.81
N TYR A 82 -14.94 -7.03 -1.07
CA TYR A 82 -13.51 -7.27 -1.11
C TYR A 82 -13.13 -7.97 -2.42
N PRO A 83 -12.84 -7.22 -3.49
CA PRO A 83 -12.43 -7.82 -4.77
C PRO A 83 -11.19 -8.71 -4.59
N PRO A 84 -11.13 -9.91 -5.22
CA PRO A 84 -10.02 -10.85 -5.08
C PRO A 84 -8.85 -10.45 -5.99
N VAL A 85 -8.13 -9.40 -5.61
CA VAL A 85 -7.03 -8.84 -6.38
C VAL A 85 -5.95 -8.29 -5.47
N ALA A 86 -4.71 -8.69 -5.73
CA ALA A 86 -3.54 -8.03 -5.16
C ALA A 86 -3.30 -6.69 -5.88
N PRO A 87 -3.17 -5.57 -5.16
CA PRO A 87 -2.72 -4.31 -5.75
C PRO A 87 -1.33 -4.45 -6.37
N ASN A 88 -1.04 -3.66 -7.41
CA ASN A 88 0.33 -3.56 -7.91
C ASN A 88 1.20 -2.72 -6.97
N PHE A 89 0.60 -1.66 -6.42
CA PHE A 89 1.28 -0.68 -5.58
C PHE A 89 0.48 -0.45 -4.30
N VAL A 90 1.16 -0.38 -3.16
CA VAL A 90 0.57 -0.03 -1.86
C VAL A 90 1.42 1.01 -1.12
N VAL A 91 0.76 1.93 -0.43
CA VAL A 91 1.38 2.82 0.57
C VAL A 91 0.73 2.55 1.91
N GLU A 92 1.55 2.45 2.94
CA GLU A 92 1.14 2.25 4.33
C GLU A 92 1.81 3.30 5.22
N PHE A 93 1.01 3.85 6.13
CA PHE A 93 1.50 4.74 7.18
C PHE A 93 1.50 3.97 8.49
N ARG A 94 2.59 4.05 9.25
CA ARG A 94 2.59 3.52 10.60
C ARG A 94 1.67 4.38 11.47
N SER A 95 0.83 3.77 12.31
CA SER A 95 0.15 4.47 13.40
C SER A 95 1.03 4.51 14.66
N ARG A 96 0.86 5.48 15.55
CA ARG A 96 1.75 5.66 16.72
C ARG A 96 1.70 4.47 17.68
N ILE A 97 0.57 3.79 17.70
CA ILE A 97 0.31 2.63 18.54
C ILE A 97 0.71 1.30 17.89
N ASP A 98 1.01 1.30 16.59
CA ASP A 98 1.58 0.14 15.93
C ASP A 98 3.02 -0.06 16.38
N SER A 99 3.39 -1.29 16.74
CA SER A 99 4.79 -1.63 16.94
C SER A 99 5.53 -1.58 15.59
N PRO A 100 6.85 -1.28 15.58
CA PRO A 100 7.63 -1.31 14.34
C PRO A 100 7.58 -2.69 13.67
N GLU A 101 7.54 -3.74 14.49
CA GLU A 101 7.46 -5.13 14.03
C GLU A 101 6.12 -5.45 13.38
N TYR A 102 4.99 -5.06 13.99
CA TYR A 102 3.66 -5.24 13.41
C TYR A 102 3.57 -4.53 12.05
N PHE A 103 4.03 -3.28 12.00
CA PHE A 103 4.03 -2.50 10.77
C PHE A 103 4.90 -3.12 9.67
N HIS A 104 6.10 -3.57 10.02
CA HIS A 104 6.99 -4.27 9.09
C HIS A 104 6.37 -5.59 8.59
N ASN A 105 5.77 -6.39 9.48
CA ASN A 105 5.11 -7.63 9.12
C ASN A 105 3.91 -7.39 8.19
N LYS A 106 3.16 -6.29 8.38
CA LYS A 106 2.10 -5.89 7.44
C LYS A 106 2.66 -5.67 6.03
N MET A 107 3.82 -5.00 5.90
CA MET A 107 4.49 -4.79 4.62
C MET A 107 4.97 -6.10 3.98
N LEU A 108 5.54 -7.02 4.77
CA LEU A 108 5.92 -8.34 4.28
C LEU A 108 4.71 -9.11 3.74
N ARG A 109 3.58 -9.06 4.45
CA ARG A 109 2.32 -9.70 4.03
C ARG A 109 1.78 -9.14 2.72
N TRP A 110 1.91 -7.83 2.49
CA TRP A 110 1.54 -7.24 1.20
C TRP A 110 2.37 -7.83 0.05
N ILE A 111 3.69 -7.87 0.19
CA ILE A 111 4.57 -8.39 -0.88
C ILE A 111 4.37 -9.89 -1.08
N ASP A 112 4.28 -10.68 0.01
CA ASP A 112 3.99 -12.11 -0.06
C ASP A 112 2.63 -12.39 -0.74
N GLY A 113 1.65 -11.52 -0.50
CA GLY A 113 0.35 -11.53 -1.18
C GLY A 113 0.36 -11.02 -2.63
N GLY A 114 1.54 -10.80 -3.23
CA GLY A 114 1.68 -10.47 -4.65
C GLY A 114 1.63 -8.98 -4.99
N VAL A 115 1.78 -8.09 -4.00
CA VAL A 115 2.03 -6.66 -4.27
C VAL A 115 3.44 -6.50 -4.84
N GLU A 116 3.58 -5.71 -5.91
CA GLU A 116 4.85 -5.54 -6.63
C GLU A 116 5.74 -4.49 -5.95
N GLU A 117 5.15 -3.41 -5.46
CA GLU A 117 5.85 -2.37 -4.70
C GLU A 117 5.02 -1.92 -3.50
N GLY A 118 5.64 -2.00 -2.31
CA GLY A 118 5.06 -1.48 -1.08
C GLY A 118 5.92 -0.36 -0.50
N ILE A 119 5.31 0.80 -0.21
CA ILE A 119 6.00 1.92 0.43
C ILE A 119 5.49 2.05 1.86
N SER A 120 6.38 1.90 2.84
CA SER A 120 6.06 2.11 4.24
C SER A 120 6.62 3.44 4.73
N ILE A 121 5.81 4.24 5.41
CA ILE A 121 6.20 5.54 5.95
C ILE A 121 6.15 5.47 7.49
N ASP A 122 7.32 5.53 8.13
CA ASP A 122 7.45 5.53 9.60
C ASP A 122 8.03 6.87 10.08
N ARG A 123 7.15 7.69 10.69
CA ARG A 123 7.47 9.02 11.22
C ARG A 123 7.78 9.01 12.72
N PHE A 124 7.68 7.84 13.35
CA PHE A 124 7.87 7.69 14.80
C PHE A 124 9.27 7.20 15.16
N VAL A 125 10.10 6.89 14.16
CA VAL A 125 11.54 6.64 14.30
C VAL A 125 12.34 7.91 14.04
N ASN A 126 13.56 7.99 14.57
CA ASN A 126 14.47 9.12 14.38
C ASN A 126 15.85 8.62 13.92
N PRO A 127 16.29 8.96 12.69
CA PRO A 127 15.56 9.73 11.68
C PRO A 127 14.30 9.03 11.22
N LEU A 128 13.33 9.78 10.69
CA LEU A 128 12.15 9.17 10.08
C LEU A 128 12.58 8.30 8.90
N GLU A 129 11.84 7.23 8.64
CA GLU A 129 12.19 6.24 7.62
C GLU A 129 11.07 6.06 6.61
N VAL A 130 11.45 5.97 5.33
CA VAL A 130 10.61 5.41 4.28
C VAL A 130 11.29 4.15 3.77
N ARG A 131 10.53 3.06 3.63
CA ARG A 131 11.06 1.81 3.07
C ARG A 131 10.26 1.41 1.85
N ILE A 132 10.97 0.97 0.81
CA ILE A 132 10.39 0.47 -0.44
C ILE A 132 10.61 -1.04 -0.46
N TYR A 133 9.53 -1.81 -0.36
CA TYR A 133 9.50 -3.26 -0.37
C TYR A 133 9.18 -3.78 -1.77
N SER A 134 9.81 -4.89 -2.14
CA SER A 134 9.58 -5.60 -3.40
C SER A 134 10.00 -7.06 -3.26
N PHE A 135 9.55 -7.90 -4.19
CA PHE A 135 10.01 -9.29 -4.27
C PHE A 135 11.17 -9.40 -5.25
N ASP A 136 12.32 -9.96 -4.82
CA ASP A 136 13.44 -10.29 -5.69
C ASP A 136 13.30 -11.73 -6.21
N SER A 137 13.01 -11.86 -7.50
CA SER A 137 12.82 -13.15 -8.16
C SER A 137 14.10 -13.97 -8.29
N ASN A 138 15.29 -13.37 -8.20
CA ASN A 138 16.56 -14.11 -8.29
C ASN A 138 16.87 -14.84 -6.99
N THR A 139 16.53 -14.22 -5.86
CA THR A 139 16.77 -14.77 -4.51
C THR A 139 15.53 -15.43 -3.92
N ASN A 140 14.35 -15.24 -4.54
CA ASN A 140 13.05 -15.68 -4.05
C ASN A 140 12.78 -15.17 -2.62
N GLN A 141 13.10 -13.89 -2.38
CA GLN A 141 13.01 -13.23 -1.08
C GLN A 141 12.36 -11.85 -1.21
N ILE A 142 11.67 -11.44 -0.15
CA ILE A 142 11.21 -10.06 0.01
C ILE A 142 12.42 -9.21 0.42
N VAL A 143 12.66 -8.13 -0.30
CA VAL A 143 13.72 -7.17 -0.02
C VAL A 143 13.14 -5.77 0.19
N TRP A 144 13.83 -4.94 0.95
CA TRP A 144 13.45 -3.54 1.12
C TRP A 144 14.67 -2.61 1.13
N LEU A 145 14.47 -1.41 0.58
CA LEU A 145 15.43 -0.31 0.63
C LEU A 145 14.93 0.75 1.61
N THR A 146 15.77 1.12 2.59
CA THR A 146 15.46 2.15 3.58
C THR A 146 16.06 3.49 3.17
N HIS A 147 15.24 4.54 3.24
CA HIS A 147 15.63 5.93 3.09
C HIS A 147 15.37 6.69 4.40
N SER A 148 16.39 7.38 4.90
CA SER A 148 16.27 8.26 6.07
C SER A 148 15.99 9.71 5.63
N ASN A 149 14.91 10.32 6.11
CA ASN A 149 14.46 11.68 5.74
C ASN A 149 14.50 11.98 4.21
N PRO A 150 13.96 11.12 3.33
CA PRO A 150 13.97 11.42 1.89
C PRO A 150 13.10 12.65 1.59
N SER A 151 13.54 13.51 0.66
CA SER A 151 12.72 14.60 0.13
C SER A 151 11.73 14.11 -0.93
N GLN A 152 12.04 13.02 -1.62
CA GLN A 152 11.20 12.41 -2.64
C GLN A 152 11.45 10.90 -2.76
N ILE A 153 10.44 10.17 -3.20
CA ILE A 153 10.52 8.74 -3.53
C ILE A 153 9.88 8.51 -4.90
N ALA A 154 10.61 7.90 -5.83
CA ALA A 154 10.06 7.51 -7.13
C ALA A 154 9.54 6.06 -7.05
N SER A 155 8.34 5.84 -7.58
CA SER A 155 7.78 4.50 -7.74
C SER A 155 8.46 3.77 -8.90
N LYS A 156 8.68 2.47 -8.73
CA LYS A 156 9.13 1.57 -9.81
C LYS A 156 7.97 0.91 -10.56
N VAL A 157 6.77 0.92 -9.96
CA VAL A 157 5.57 0.25 -10.49
C VAL A 157 4.62 1.25 -11.16
N LEU A 158 4.45 2.44 -10.58
CA LEU A 158 3.65 3.52 -11.12
C LEU A 158 4.57 4.44 -11.94
N ASP A 159 4.58 4.23 -13.26
CA ASP A 159 5.51 4.93 -14.16
C ASP A 159 5.39 6.47 -14.04
N GLY A 160 6.54 7.13 -13.92
CA GLY A 160 6.64 8.57 -13.70
C GLY A 160 6.09 9.09 -12.36
N PHE A 161 5.58 8.24 -11.46
CA PHE A 161 5.07 8.70 -10.17
C PHE A 161 6.20 9.00 -9.20
N VAL A 162 6.29 10.27 -8.78
CA VAL A 162 7.23 10.73 -7.76
C VAL A 162 6.46 11.30 -6.58
N ILE A 163 6.65 10.69 -5.43
CA ILE A 163 6.11 11.13 -4.15
C ILE A 163 7.03 12.23 -3.61
N ASN A 164 6.56 13.47 -3.61
CA ASN A 164 7.18 14.51 -2.78
C ASN A 164 6.91 14.18 -1.32
N MET A 165 7.94 14.12 -0.47
CA MET A 165 7.77 13.76 0.94
C MET A 165 7.48 14.98 1.82
N GLU A 166 7.58 16.19 1.28
CA GLU A 166 7.12 17.44 1.89
C GLU A 166 5.63 17.32 2.23
N ASP A 167 5.30 17.66 3.49
CA ASP A 167 4.00 17.50 4.15
C ASP A 167 3.50 16.07 4.38
N ILE A 168 4.25 15.05 3.95
CA ILE A 168 3.94 13.64 4.23
C ILE A 168 4.68 13.18 5.49
N LEU A 169 5.92 13.62 5.64
CA LEU A 169 6.79 13.29 6.77
C LEU A 169 6.59 14.19 7.99
#